data_AF-A0A3G2G2Q6-F1
#
_entry.id   AF-A0A3G2G2Q6-F1
#
_cell.length_a   1.000
_cell.length_b   1.000
_cell.length_c   1.000
_cell.angle_alpha   90.00
_cell.angle_beta   90.00
_cell.angle_gamma   90.00
#
_symmetry.space_group_name_H-M   'P 1'
#
loop_
_entity.id
_entity.type
_entity.pdbx_description
1 polymer ?
#
loop_
_entity_poly.entity_id
_entity_poly.type
_entity_poly.pdbx_seq_one_letter_code
_entity_poly.pdbx_strand_id
1 'polypeptide(L)'
;MFSNVFADITNADGKPVFMGKNINIKLKDIEQNDNDSKIPLAFKEFKIDAKEVHIGVNEFYQINADQIFAANKTLDLRKFHLQPIQKPENYNAKNIFDFSSERLLATDFNISKDSLIVSDITFTHPDLKVTSTGKNIVEKDKNPKEVEMKIGLKNIDFQKGKIAVLQANKDKTASVDNFNFKLTNIVFDKNTVKEKIPFRFTNHDIEADNIYFKANNLQALKIKKISSRNSNIIVEKFQMIALGKSAHKDLFNVTTDEIKIINNKTKYIGQKLNIQFDGLEVKTPDIKVISATQKSKPKKGKSETPEFNAKLGFIKISNGKISQSSLGKEKLAVGKFDIQLNNIVSNNEQLKKICQSISQVI
;
A
#
# COMPACT_ATOMS: atom_id res chain seq x y z
N MET A 1 40.24 12.43 7.23
CA MET A 1 39.15 12.85 8.15
C MET A 1 38.71 14.21 7.67
N PHE A 2 37.44 14.35 7.28
CA PHE A 2 36.88 15.65 6.89
C PHE A 2 36.01 16.13 8.04
N SER A 3 36.24 17.36 8.52
CA SER A 3 35.48 17.93 9.61
C SER A 3 35.02 19.34 9.26
N ASN A 4 33.75 19.62 9.56
CA ASN A 4 33.11 20.91 9.32
C ASN A 4 33.22 21.42 7.87
N VAL A 5 33.03 20.51 6.91
CA VAL A 5 33.10 20.85 5.48
C VAL A 5 31.74 21.35 4.99
N PHE A 6 31.76 22.37 4.15
CA PHE A 6 30.64 22.71 3.26
C PHE A 6 30.91 22.04 1.91
N ALA A 7 29.94 21.31 1.38
CA ALA A 7 30.02 20.73 0.05
C ALA A 7 28.89 21.30 -0.81
N ASP A 8 29.25 21.71 -2.02
CA ASP A 8 28.34 22.10 -3.09
C ASP A 8 28.89 21.49 -4.39
N ILE A 9 28.43 20.27 -4.67
CA ILE A 9 28.91 19.46 -5.78
C ILE A 9 27.80 19.45 -6.83
N THR A 10 28.13 19.91 -8.03
CA THR A 10 27.25 19.89 -9.19
C THR A 10 27.79 18.95 -10.28
N ASN A 11 26.92 18.47 -11.15
CA ASN A 11 27.32 17.72 -12.33
C ASN A 11 27.79 18.68 -13.45
N ALA A 12 28.20 18.14 -14.60
CA ALA A 12 28.64 18.93 -15.75
C ALA A 12 27.57 19.91 -16.28
N ASP A 13 26.29 19.64 -16.04
CA ASP A 13 25.16 20.50 -16.42
C ASP A 13 24.81 21.54 -15.34
N GLY A 14 25.60 21.63 -14.27
CA GLY A 14 25.35 22.53 -13.13
C GLY A 14 24.23 22.08 -12.19
N LYS A 15 23.69 20.86 -12.35
CA LYS A 15 22.67 20.31 -11.44
C LYS A 15 23.32 19.83 -10.13
N PRO A 16 22.73 20.11 -8.96
CA PRO A 16 23.23 19.60 -7.69
C PRO A 16 23.28 18.07 -7.66
N VAL A 17 24.46 17.53 -7.32
CA VAL A 17 24.70 16.11 -7.05
C VAL A 17 24.72 15.87 -5.55
N PHE A 18 25.41 16.75 -4.81
CA PHE A 18 25.46 16.69 -3.36
C PHE A 18 25.70 18.08 -2.78
N MET A 19 24.84 18.53 -1.87
CA MET A 19 25.05 19.72 -1.07
C MET A 19 24.89 19.38 0.41
N GLY A 20 25.67 20.02 1.27
CA GLY A 20 25.53 19.86 2.71
C GLY A 20 26.43 20.79 3.52
N LYS A 21 26.01 21.05 4.76
CA LYS A 21 26.72 21.86 5.74
C LYS A 21 27.21 21.02 6.91
N ASN A 22 28.27 21.50 7.57
CA ASN A 22 28.87 20.89 8.75
C ASN A 22 29.15 19.39 8.58
N ILE A 23 29.64 19.02 7.40
CA ILE A 23 29.88 17.62 7.03
C ILE A 23 31.11 17.13 7.77
N ASN A 24 30.92 16.11 8.61
CA ASN A 24 31.96 15.39 9.30
C ASN A 24 31.92 13.93 8.86
N ILE A 25 32.95 13.49 8.13
CA ILE A 25 33.03 12.14 7.58
C ILE A 25 34.30 11.46 8.05
N LYS A 26 34.12 10.28 8.66
CA LYS A 26 35.18 9.32 8.95
C LYS A 26 34.77 7.98 8.37
N LEU A 27 35.44 7.56 7.31
CA LEU A 27 35.31 6.23 6.72
C LEU A 27 36.59 5.45 6.97
N LYS A 28 36.47 4.14 7.20
CA LYS A 28 37.60 3.21 7.16
C LYS A 28 37.28 2.04 6.24
N ASP A 29 38.34 1.42 5.73
CA ASP A 29 38.27 0.25 4.85
C ASP A 29 37.37 0.51 3.64
N ILE A 30 37.63 1.64 2.97
CA ILE A 30 36.89 2.05 1.78
C ILE A 30 37.26 1.09 0.65
N GLU A 31 36.25 0.50 0.03
CA GLU A 31 36.43 -0.32 -1.16
C GLU A 31 35.60 0.27 -2.30
N GLN A 32 36.27 0.62 -3.40
CA GLN A 32 35.62 1.07 -4.63
C GLN A 32 35.23 -0.13 -5.50
N ASN A 33 34.20 0.07 -6.31
CA ASN A 33 33.73 -0.92 -7.27
C ASN A 33 33.57 -0.28 -8.65
N ASP A 34 34.28 -0.81 -9.64
CA ASP A 34 34.23 -0.31 -11.02
C ASP A 34 33.06 -0.90 -11.82
N ASN A 35 32.28 -1.79 -11.21
CA ASN A 35 31.07 -2.35 -11.81
C ASN A 35 29.85 -1.50 -11.48
N ASP A 36 29.36 -0.77 -12.48
CA ASP A 36 28.14 0.07 -12.43
C ASP A 36 26.87 -0.66 -11.94
N SER A 37 26.82 -1.99 -12.02
CA SER A 37 25.68 -2.79 -11.53
C SER A 37 25.75 -3.11 -10.03
N LYS A 38 26.81 -2.68 -9.35
CA LYS A 38 27.07 -2.93 -7.92
C LYS A 38 27.18 -1.62 -7.14
N ILE A 39 27.32 -1.72 -5.82
CA ILE A 39 27.48 -0.54 -4.98
C ILE A 39 28.87 0.08 -5.26
N PRO A 40 28.94 1.36 -5.70
CA PRO A 40 30.18 1.97 -6.19
C PRO A 40 31.21 2.22 -5.08
N LEU A 41 30.75 2.37 -3.84
CA LEU A 41 31.59 2.61 -2.67
C LEU A 41 31.06 1.81 -1.47
N ALA A 42 31.89 0.94 -0.91
CA ALA A 42 31.62 0.22 0.33
C ALA A 42 32.59 0.65 1.44
N PHE A 43 32.19 0.49 2.69
CA PHE A 43 33.01 0.84 3.86
C PHE A 43 32.57 0.01 5.08
N LYS A 44 33.52 -0.41 5.92
CA LYS A 44 33.21 -1.22 7.12
C LYS A 44 32.86 -0.38 8.33
N GLU A 45 33.57 0.74 8.52
CA GLU A 45 33.27 1.71 9.56
C GLU A 45 32.97 3.07 8.92
N PHE A 46 31.87 3.67 9.34
CA PHE A 46 31.52 5.02 8.95
C PHE A 46 31.00 5.81 10.14
N LYS A 47 31.41 7.08 10.19
CA LYS A 47 30.78 8.14 10.96
C LYS A 47 30.49 9.29 10.01
N ILE A 48 29.22 9.63 9.84
CA ILE A 48 28.73 10.75 9.05
C ILE A 48 27.87 11.60 9.96
N ASP A 49 28.15 12.89 10.02
CA ASP A 49 27.28 13.90 10.63
C ASP A 49 27.23 15.07 9.65
N ALA A 50 26.06 15.34 9.09
CA ALA A 50 25.85 16.38 8.10
C ALA A 50 24.48 17.03 8.30
N LYS A 51 24.37 18.31 7.96
CA LYS A 51 23.14 19.11 8.04
C LYS A 51 22.78 19.68 6.68
N GLU A 52 21.49 19.97 6.49
CA GLU A 52 20.95 20.58 5.26
C GLU A 52 21.43 19.82 4.01
N VAL A 53 21.21 18.51 4.01
CA VAL A 53 21.73 17.60 2.98
C VAL A 53 20.75 17.54 1.82
N HIS A 54 21.28 17.75 0.62
CA HIS A 54 20.59 17.59 -0.65
C HIS A 54 21.39 16.64 -1.54
N ILE A 55 20.75 15.61 -2.08
CA ILE A 55 21.39 14.60 -2.93
C ILE A 55 20.59 14.48 -4.22
N GLY A 56 21.23 14.80 -5.36
CA GLY A 56 20.67 14.52 -6.67
C GLY A 56 20.75 13.03 -6.96
N VAL A 57 19.61 12.35 -7.09
CA VAL A 57 19.57 10.90 -7.37
C VAL A 57 19.67 10.65 -8.87
N ASN A 58 18.86 11.37 -9.64
CA ASN A 58 18.85 11.38 -11.09
C ASN A 58 18.09 12.62 -11.58
N GLU A 59 17.80 12.71 -12.88
CA GLU A 59 17.05 13.84 -13.44
C GLU A 59 15.59 13.94 -12.97
N PHE A 60 15.08 12.93 -12.26
CA PHE A 60 13.69 12.80 -11.85
C PHE A 60 13.48 12.88 -10.34
N TYR A 61 14.51 12.60 -9.54
CA TYR A 61 14.42 12.53 -8.09
C TYR A 61 15.62 13.15 -7.39
N GLN A 62 15.34 13.71 -6.23
CA GLN A 62 16.33 14.15 -5.25
C GLN A 62 15.96 13.63 -3.85
N ILE A 63 16.95 13.55 -2.98
CA ILE A 63 16.77 13.27 -1.56
C ILE A 63 17.17 14.51 -0.76
N ASN A 64 16.29 14.94 0.13
CA ASN A 64 16.58 15.98 1.11
C ASN A 64 16.55 15.40 2.53
N ALA A 65 17.40 15.93 3.40
CA ALA A 65 17.35 15.68 4.83
C ALA A 65 17.92 16.87 5.61
N ASP A 66 17.25 17.28 6.69
CA ASP A 66 17.77 18.33 7.57
C ASP A 66 19.05 17.87 8.28
N GLN A 67 19.12 16.59 8.60
CA GLN A 67 20.29 16.00 9.25
C GLN A 67 20.47 14.53 8.84
N ILE A 68 21.73 14.15 8.64
CA ILE A 68 22.17 12.77 8.52
C ILE A 68 23.11 12.49 9.68
N PHE A 69 22.75 11.54 10.53
CA PHE A 69 23.66 10.96 11.51
C PHE A 69 23.81 9.48 11.21
N ALA A 70 25.03 9.05 10.90
CA ALA A 70 25.30 7.68 10.52
C ALA A 70 26.55 7.21 11.27
N ALA A 71 26.40 6.35 12.28
CA ALA A 71 27.52 5.87 13.09
C ALA A 71 27.18 4.54 13.75
N ASN A 72 28.19 3.70 14.02
CA ASN A 72 28.01 2.44 14.76
C ASN A 72 26.87 1.57 14.18
N LYS A 73 26.83 1.43 12.85
CA LYS A 73 25.78 0.71 12.09
C LYS A 73 24.36 1.25 12.30
N THR A 74 24.22 2.50 12.73
CA THR A 74 22.95 3.20 12.78
C THR A 74 22.95 4.28 11.72
N LEU A 75 21.83 4.44 11.02
CA LEU A 75 21.54 5.55 10.12
C LEU A 75 20.27 6.24 10.60
N ASP A 76 20.37 7.52 10.93
CA ASP A 76 19.29 8.38 11.40
C ASP A 76 19.20 9.60 10.48
N LEU A 77 18.15 9.64 9.66
CA LEU A 77 17.84 10.75 8.77
C LEU A 77 16.68 11.54 9.36
N ARG A 78 16.85 12.85 9.55
CA ARG A 78 15.79 13.74 10.03
C ARG A 78 15.21 14.55 8.88
N LYS A 79 13.88 14.68 8.85
CA LYS A 79 13.13 15.31 7.75
C LYS A 79 13.54 14.74 6.38
N PHE A 80 13.60 13.42 6.31
CA PHE A 80 13.91 12.71 5.07
C PHE A 80 12.81 12.95 4.03
N HIS A 81 13.20 13.24 2.79
CA HIS A 81 12.27 13.44 1.68
C HIS A 81 12.87 12.95 0.37
N LEU A 82 12.33 11.84 -0.16
CA LEU A 82 12.50 11.45 -1.56
C LEU A 82 11.51 12.24 -2.41
N GLN A 83 12.01 13.24 -3.13
CA GLN A 83 11.21 14.24 -3.80
C GLN A 83 11.30 14.09 -5.33
N PRO A 84 10.16 14.00 -6.05
CA PRO A 84 10.14 14.15 -7.49
C PRO A 84 10.42 15.61 -7.90
N ILE A 85 11.29 15.82 -8.89
CA ILE A 85 11.72 17.16 -9.31
C ILE A 85 11.17 17.61 -10.68
N GLN A 86 10.40 16.75 -11.37
CA GLN A 86 9.75 17.09 -12.63
C GLN A 86 8.23 17.05 -12.52
N LYS A 87 7.54 17.53 -13.57
CA LYS A 87 6.09 17.38 -13.69
C LYS A 87 5.71 15.93 -14.03
N PRO A 88 4.53 15.44 -13.61
CA PRO A 88 4.19 14.04 -13.77
C PRO A 88 4.23 13.49 -15.20
N GLU A 89 3.90 14.31 -16.16
CA GLU A 89 3.81 13.95 -17.58
C GLU A 89 5.19 13.61 -18.17
N ASN A 90 6.26 14.16 -17.59
CA ASN A 90 7.64 14.00 -18.06
C ASN A 90 8.26 12.66 -17.65
N TYR A 91 7.70 11.96 -16.66
CA TYR A 91 8.27 10.70 -16.19
C TYR A 91 7.92 9.57 -17.16
N ASN A 92 8.90 8.75 -17.54
CA ASN A 92 8.65 7.47 -18.19
C ASN A 92 8.24 6.41 -17.14
N ALA A 93 7.11 6.62 -16.47
CA ALA A 93 6.54 5.73 -15.47
C ALA A 93 5.02 5.86 -15.44
N LYS A 94 4.30 4.89 -14.87
CA LYS A 94 2.83 5.00 -14.66
C LYS A 94 2.47 5.89 -13.47
N ASN A 95 3.36 5.92 -12.46
CA ASN A 95 3.16 6.63 -11.22
C ASN A 95 4.49 7.24 -10.76
N ILE A 96 4.37 8.28 -9.94
CA ILE A 96 5.46 9.00 -9.27
C ILE A 96 5.25 8.91 -7.77
N PHE A 97 6.34 8.82 -7.03
CA PHE A 97 6.34 8.61 -5.60
C PHE A 97 7.01 9.79 -4.90
N ASP A 98 6.22 10.57 -4.18
CA ASP A 98 6.71 11.61 -3.29
C ASP A 98 6.61 11.05 -1.86
N PHE A 99 7.75 10.78 -1.23
CA PHE A 99 7.81 10.10 0.05
C PHE A 99 8.66 10.88 1.05
N SER A 100 8.07 11.26 2.17
CA SER A 100 8.77 11.96 3.25
C SER A 100 8.53 11.28 4.59
N SER A 101 9.41 11.54 5.54
CA SER A 101 9.26 11.10 6.93
C SER A 101 10.00 12.05 7.85
N GLU A 102 9.44 12.31 9.04
CA GLU A 102 10.13 13.13 10.02
C GLU A 102 11.43 12.51 10.51
N ARG A 103 11.47 11.18 10.56
CA ARG A 103 12.64 10.42 10.94
C ARG A 103 12.65 9.06 10.26
N LEU A 104 13.74 8.75 9.56
CA LEU A 104 14.10 7.40 9.14
C LEU A 104 15.23 6.93 10.05
N LEU A 105 14.97 5.91 10.87
CA LEU A 105 15.98 5.27 11.70
C LEU A 105 16.20 3.85 11.21
N ALA A 106 17.42 3.52 10.82
CA ALA A 106 17.84 2.17 10.46
C ALA A 106 18.94 1.70 11.41
N THR A 107 18.86 0.45 11.86
CA THR A 107 19.84 -0.19 12.76
C THR A 107 20.44 -1.43 12.14
N ASP A 108 21.64 -1.80 12.59
CA ASP A 108 22.52 -2.76 11.93
C ASP A 108 22.71 -2.49 10.42
N PHE A 109 22.69 -1.22 10.06
CA PHE A 109 22.90 -0.75 8.71
C PHE A 109 24.30 -1.11 8.23
N ASN A 110 24.37 -1.97 7.22
CA ASN A 110 25.60 -2.45 6.63
C ASN A 110 25.51 -2.37 5.10
N ILE A 111 26.57 -1.83 4.49
CA ILE A 111 26.74 -1.71 3.05
C ILE A 111 28.02 -2.47 2.67
N SER A 112 27.88 -3.50 1.84
CA SER A 112 28.98 -4.16 1.14
C SER A 112 28.94 -3.83 -0.36
N LYS A 113 29.86 -4.35 -1.15
CA LYS A 113 29.85 -4.18 -2.62
C LYS A 113 28.59 -4.73 -3.30
N ASP A 114 27.98 -5.77 -2.73
CA ASP A 114 26.88 -6.53 -3.31
C ASP A 114 25.62 -6.55 -2.45
N SER A 115 25.64 -5.97 -1.25
CA SER A 115 24.51 -6.05 -0.32
C SER A 115 24.28 -4.78 0.49
N LEU A 116 23.01 -4.52 0.76
CA LEU A 116 22.53 -3.56 1.74
C LEU A 116 21.68 -4.33 2.74
N ILE A 117 22.16 -4.41 3.98
CA ILE A 117 21.52 -5.18 5.05
C ILE A 117 21.11 -4.24 6.18
N VAL A 118 19.87 -4.36 6.63
CA VAL A 118 19.29 -3.60 7.74
C VAL A 118 18.46 -4.54 8.62
N SER A 119 18.69 -4.51 9.94
CA SER A 119 17.87 -5.28 10.88
C SER A 119 16.51 -4.63 11.06
N ASP A 120 16.48 -3.37 11.47
CA ASP A 120 15.24 -2.64 11.75
C ASP A 120 15.25 -1.31 11.03
N ILE A 121 14.16 -1.01 10.33
CA ILE A 121 13.88 0.33 9.81
C ILE A 121 12.59 0.86 10.41
N THR A 122 12.66 2.09 10.91
CA THR A 122 11.51 2.81 11.46
C THR A 122 11.34 4.13 10.74
N PHE A 123 10.12 4.39 10.29
CA PHE A 123 9.70 5.67 9.73
C PHE A 123 8.69 6.32 10.65
N THR A 124 9.02 7.50 11.18
CA THR A 124 8.11 8.30 12.02
C THR A 124 7.39 9.35 11.17
N HIS A 125 6.07 9.40 11.28
CA HIS A 125 5.18 10.25 10.48
C HIS A 125 5.51 10.22 8.97
N PRO A 126 5.57 9.02 8.34
CA PRO A 126 5.78 8.91 6.90
C PRO A 126 4.58 9.48 6.13
N ASP A 127 4.81 10.24 5.07
CA ASP A 127 3.80 10.73 4.14
C ASP A 127 4.17 10.28 2.72
N LEU A 128 3.32 9.43 2.14
CA LEU A 128 3.48 8.92 0.78
C LEU A 128 2.38 9.47 -0.14
N LYS A 129 2.78 10.19 -1.18
CA LYS A 129 1.90 10.58 -2.28
C LYS A 129 2.28 9.81 -3.53
N VAL A 130 1.32 9.07 -4.06
CA VAL A 130 1.45 8.36 -5.34
C VAL A 130 0.62 9.10 -6.37
N THR A 131 1.26 9.66 -7.40
CA THR A 131 0.57 10.42 -8.45
C THR A 131 0.68 9.70 -9.78
N SER A 132 -0.45 9.40 -10.42
CA SER A 132 -0.45 8.84 -11.76
C SER A 132 0.05 9.87 -12.78
N THR A 133 0.83 9.40 -13.75
CA THR A 133 1.32 10.21 -14.88
C THR A 133 0.33 10.27 -16.05
N GLY A 134 -0.77 9.51 -15.97
CA GLY A 134 -1.72 9.31 -17.08
C GLY A 134 -1.22 8.34 -18.17
N LYS A 135 0.01 7.82 -18.07
CA LYS A 135 0.56 6.89 -19.06
C LYS A 135 0.04 5.46 -18.86
N ASN A 136 -0.50 4.87 -19.92
CA ASN A 136 -0.94 3.47 -19.92
C ASN A 136 0.19 2.49 -20.26
N ILE A 137 1.17 2.93 -21.04
CA ILE A 137 2.34 2.20 -21.49
C ILE A 137 3.57 2.99 -21.07
N VAL A 138 4.58 2.28 -20.56
CA VAL A 138 5.89 2.83 -20.21
C VAL A 138 6.87 2.27 -21.23
N GLU A 139 7.71 3.13 -21.81
CA GLU A 139 8.73 2.67 -22.73
C GLU A 139 9.69 1.76 -21.97
N LYS A 140 9.84 0.52 -22.44
CA LYS A 140 10.82 -0.41 -21.86
C LYS A 140 12.19 0.08 -22.26
N ASP A 141 13.07 0.19 -21.26
CA ASP A 141 14.48 0.39 -21.52
C ASP A 141 14.98 -0.71 -22.46
N LYS A 142 15.69 -0.32 -23.51
CA LYS A 142 16.14 -1.25 -24.55
C LYS A 142 17.26 -2.16 -24.04
N ASN A 143 17.99 -1.70 -23.01
CA ASN A 143 19.05 -2.45 -22.34
C ASN A 143 18.92 -2.28 -20.81
N PRO A 144 17.96 -2.94 -20.14
CA PRO A 144 17.85 -2.82 -18.70
C PRO A 144 19.12 -3.38 -18.06
N LYS A 145 19.91 -2.52 -17.40
CA LYS A 145 21.00 -2.98 -16.54
C LYS A 145 20.37 -3.72 -15.35
N GLU A 146 20.64 -5.02 -15.23
CA GLU A 146 20.26 -5.76 -14.02
C GLU A 146 21.07 -5.23 -12.84
N VAL A 147 20.37 -4.76 -11.80
CA VAL A 147 20.98 -4.34 -10.54
C VAL A 147 21.23 -5.61 -9.72
N GLU A 148 22.49 -6.01 -9.60
CA GLU A 148 22.91 -7.21 -8.85
C GLU A 148 23.14 -6.88 -7.36
N MET A 149 22.13 -6.28 -6.70
CA MET A 149 22.21 -5.91 -5.28
C MET A 149 21.30 -6.79 -4.42
N LYS A 150 21.85 -7.36 -3.35
CA LYS A 150 21.09 -8.10 -2.34
C LYS A 150 20.60 -7.13 -1.26
N ILE A 151 19.29 -6.94 -1.17
CA ILE A 151 18.66 -6.13 -0.12
C ILE A 151 18.14 -7.08 0.96
N GLY A 152 18.69 -6.97 2.17
CA GLY A 152 18.26 -7.71 3.35
C GLY A 152 17.58 -6.78 4.34
N LEU A 153 16.34 -7.10 4.70
CA LEU A 153 15.55 -6.33 5.65
C LEU A 153 14.79 -7.27 6.57
N LYS A 154 14.98 -7.14 7.88
CA LYS A 154 14.35 -8.06 8.85
C LYS A 154 13.05 -7.49 9.41
N ASN A 155 12.99 -6.22 9.78
CA ASN A 155 11.81 -5.59 10.38
C ASN A 155 11.54 -4.21 9.79
N ILE A 156 10.26 -3.87 9.60
CA ILE A 156 9.80 -2.53 9.21
C ILE A 156 8.75 -2.06 10.21
N ASP A 157 8.87 -0.80 10.63
CA ASP A 157 7.87 -0.10 11.46
C ASP A 157 7.54 1.27 10.85
N PHE A 158 6.29 1.48 10.43
CA PHE A 158 5.76 2.79 10.08
C PHE A 158 4.86 3.28 11.21
N GLN A 159 5.14 4.48 11.70
CA GLN A 159 4.43 5.05 12.84
C GLN A 159 3.68 6.32 12.41
N LYS A 160 2.35 6.31 12.56
CA LYS A 160 1.45 7.43 12.28
C LYS A 160 1.57 7.98 10.85
N GLY A 161 1.63 7.07 9.88
CA GLY A 161 1.80 7.41 8.48
C GLY A 161 0.56 7.94 7.79
N LYS A 162 0.75 8.51 6.60
CA LYS A 162 -0.32 8.91 5.66
C LYS A 162 0.01 8.43 4.25
N ILE A 163 -1.02 8.07 3.50
CA ILE A 163 -0.89 7.77 2.07
C ILE A 163 -2.00 8.50 1.31
N ALA A 164 -1.66 9.08 0.16
CA ALA A 164 -2.63 9.60 -0.81
C ALA A 164 -2.29 9.08 -2.21
N VAL A 165 -3.29 8.57 -2.93
CA VAL A 165 -3.18 8.15 -4.32
C VAL A 165 -4.00 9.08 -5.20
N LEU A 166 -3.35 9.72 -6.15
CA LEU A 166 -3.89 10.79 -6.99
C LEU A 166 -3.84 10.38 -8.47
N GLN A 167 -4.86 10.77 -9.23
CA GLN A 167 -4.80 10.74 -10.69
C GLN A 167 -3.93 11.88 -11.24
N ALA A 168 -3.67 11.85 -12.54
CA ALA A 168 -2.93 12.92 -13.23
C ALA A 168 -3.61 14.30 -13.06
N ASN A 169 -4.94 14.34 -13.02
CA ASN A 169 -5.72 15.56 -12.75
C ASN A 169 -5.78 15.94 -11.25
N LYS A 170 -5.00 15.27 -10.39
CA LYS A 170 -4.97 15.41 -8.92
C LYS A 170 -6.21 14.92 -8.18
N ASP A 171 -7.16 14.26 -8.87
CA ASP A 171 -8.29 13.64 -8.19
C ASP A 171 -7.81 12.53 -7.26
N LYS A 172 -8.23 12.60 -6.00
CA LYS A 172 -7.92 11.57 -5.00
C LYS A 172 -8.72 10.30 -5.26
N THR A 173 -8.01 9.19 -5.42
CA THR A 173 -8.59 7.84 -5.63
C THR A 173 -8.47 6.97 -4.40
N ALA A 174 -7.45 7.17 -3.58
CA ALA A 174 -7.35 6.49 -2.29
C ALA A 174 -6.64 7.39 -1.27
N SER A 175 -6.94 7.21 0.00
CA SER A 175 -6.12 7.72 1.10
C SER A 175 -6.28 6.90 2.36
N VAL A 176 -5.29 6.99 3.23
CA VAL A 176 -5.33 6.52 4.61
C VAL A 176 -4.55 7.49 5.48
N ASP A 177 -5.07 7.75 6.68
CA ASP A 177 -4.41 8.58 7.68
C ASP A 177 -3.99 7.74 8.89
N ASN A 178 -3.01 8.26 9.63
CA ASN A 178 -2.55 7.72 10.92
C ASN A 178 -2.33 6.20 10.91
N PHE A 179 -1.77 5.67 9.81
CA PHE A 179 -1.53 4.23 9.75
C PHE A 179 -0.30 3.85 10.57
N ASN A 180 -0.44 2.80 11.38
CA ASN A 180 0.65 2.15 12.08
C ASN A 180 0.78 0.75 11.50
N PHE A 181 1.99 0.39 11.08
CA PHE A 181 2.26 -0.86 10.41
C PHE A 181 3.59 -1.42 10.85
N LYS A 182 3.56 -2.58 11.49
CA LYS A 182 4.76 -3.30 11.89
C LYS A 182 4.81 -4.68 11.26
N LEU A 183 5.86 -4.94 10.50
CA LEU A 183 6.21 -6.28 10.01
C LEU A 183 7.50 -6.75 10.66
N THR A 184 7.51 -8.02 11.06
CA THR A 184 8.66 -8.64 11.71
C THR A 184 9.06 -9.94 11.03
N ASN A 185 10.36 -10.23 11.06
CA ASN A 185 10.98 -11.40 10.43
C ASN A 185 10.61 -11.51 8.95
N ILE A 186 10.80 -10.42 8.21
CA ILE A 186 10.61 -10.38 6.78
C ILE A 186 11.63 -11.32 6.13
N VAL A 187 11.15 -12.23 5.28
CA VAL A 187 11.97 -13.12 4.48
C VAL A 187 11.75 -12.78 3.02
N PHE A 188 12.82 -12.29 2.38
CA PHE A 188 12.89 -12.01 0.95
C PHE A 188 14.03 -12.86 0.35
N ASP A 189 13.68 -13.96 -0.32
CA ASP A 189 14.64 -14.92 -0.86
C ASP A 189 14.25 -15.43 -2.27
N LYS A 190 15.07 -16.32 -2.83
CA LYS A 190 14.86 -16.93 -4.16
C LYS A 190 13.53 -17.70 -4.30
N ASN A 191 12.92 -18.10 -3.19
CA ASN A 191 11.64 -18.79 -3.16
C ASN A 191 10.49 -17.78 -3.09
N THR A 192 10.61 -16.74 -2.26
CA THR A 192 9.56 -15.72 -2.12
C THR A 192 9.50 -14.78 -3.32
N VAL A 193 10.62 -14.46 -3.97
CA VAL A 193 10.64 -13.53 -5.13
C VAL A 193 9.76 -13.99 -6.30
N LYS A 194 9.46 -15.29 -6.39
CA LYS A 194 8.58 -15.89 -7.41
C LYS A 194 7.11 -15.92 -6.99
N GLU A 195 6.81 -15.60 -5.73
CA GLU A 195 5.45 -15.56 -5.20
C GLU A 195 4.75 -14.25 -5.57
N LYS A 196 3.41 -14.27 -5.52
CA LYS A 196 2.59 -13.09 -5.84
C LYS A 196 2.81 -11.93 -4.86
N ILE A 197 3.11 -12.25 -3.62
CA ILE A 197 3.61 -11.31 -2.61
C ILE A 197 5.04 -11.74 -2.37
N PRO A 198 6.05 -10.96 -2.81
CA PRO A 198 7.39 -11.49 -2.98
C PRO A 198 8.20 -11.61 -1.68
N PHE A 199 7.54 -11.62 -0.53
CA PHE A 199 8.14 -11.72 0.80
C PHE A 199 7.17 -12.39 1.77
N ARG A 200 7.70 -12.97 2.86
CA ARG A 200 6.92 -13.54 3.96
C ARG A 200 7.22 -12.80 5.26
N PHE A 201 6.30 -12.85 6.22
CA PHE A 201 6.46 -12.24 7.55
C PHE A 201 5.78 -13.11 8.62
N THR A 202 6.18 -12.96 9.88
CA THR A 202 5.63 -13.79 10.98
C THR A 202 4.42 -13.13 11.65
N ASN A 203 4.56 -11.86 12.03
CA ASN A 203 3.53 -11.11 12.75
C ASN A 203 3.26 -9.78 12.05
N HIS A 204 2.01 -9.35 12.11
CA HIS A 204 1.58 -8.02 11.70
C HIS A 204 0.74 -7.37 12.80
N ASP A 205 0.95 -6.08 13.01
CA ASP A 205 0.04 -5.20 13.73
C ASP A 205 -0.27 -4.04 12.80
N ILE A 206 -1.56 -3.85 12.52
CA ILE A 206 -2.03 -2.86 11.56
C ILE A 206 -3.13 -2.05 12.21
N GLU A 207 -2.93 -0.75 12.27
CA GLU A 207 -3.98 0.21 12.59
C GLU A 207 -3.99 1.30 11.54
N ALA A 208 -5.17 1.78 11.18
CA ALA A 208 -5.33 2.82 10.16
C ALA A 208 -6.63 3.57 10.38
N ASP A 209 -6.59 4.88 10.17
CA ASP A 209 -7.73 5.77 10.33
C ASP A 209 -8.11 6.43 8.99
N ASN A 210 -9.35 6.90 8.89
CA ASN A 210 -9.87 7.72 7.79
C ASN A 210 -9.53 7.19 6.39
N ILE A 211 -9.75 5.91 6.16
CA ILE A 211 -9.49 5.27 4.88
C ILE A 211 -10.56 5.71 3.88
N TYR A 212 -10.13 6.09 2.69
CA TYR A 212 -10.97 6.42 1.55
C TYR A 212 -10.49 5.64 0.33
N PHE A 213 -11.43 5.09 -0.44
CA PHE A 213 -11.10 4.40 -1.69
C PHE A 213 -12.22 4.59 -2.72
N LYS A 214 -11.89 5.12 -3.88
CA LYS A 214 -12.81 5.28 -5.01
C LYS A 214 -12.87 3.96 -5.78
N ALA A 215 -13.88 3.14 -5.48
CA ALA A 215 -14.08 1.84 -6.12
C ALA A 215 -14.34 1.97 -7.64
N ASN A 216 -15.02 3.03 -8.06
CA ASN A 216 -15.16 3.45 -9.45
C ASN A 216 -15.63 4.91 -9.51
N ASN A 217 -15.94 5.43 -10.70
CA ASN A 217 -16.40 6.81 -10.89
C ASN A 217 -17.72 7.15 -10.19
N LEU A 218 -18.50 6.16 -9.76
CA LEU A 218 -19.82 6.32 -9.17
C LEU A 218 -19.90 5.88 -7.71
N GLN A 219 -18.89 5.21 -7.17
CA GLN A 219 -18.91 4.72 -5.79
C GLN A 219 -17.55 4.85 -5.10
N ALA A 220 -17.60 5.21 -3.82
CA ALA A 220 -16.44 5.23 -2.94
C ALA A 220 -16.73 4.51 -1.63
N LEU A 221 -15.67 4.02 -1.01
CA LEU A 221 -15.63 3.46 0.33
C LEU A 221 -14.98 4.47 1.27
N LYS A 222 -15.51 4.56 2.49
CA LYS A 222 -14.96 5.30 3.61
C LYS A 222 -14.96 4.39 4.84
N ILE A 223 -13.88 4.38 5.60
CA ILE A 223 -13.77 3.61 6.83
C ILE A 223 -13.12 4.51 7.86
N LYS A 224 -13.73 4.62 9.05
CA LYS A 224 -13.17 5.48 10.10
C LYS A 224 -11.92 4.87 10.70
N LYS A 225 -11.93 3.58 10.99
CA LYS A 225 -10.80 2.87 11.58
C LYS A 225 -10.77 1.41 11.18
N ILE A 226 -9.57 0.87 10.96
CA ILE A 226 -9.30 -0.55 10.89
C ILE A 226 -8.24 -0.90 11.93
N SER A 227 -8.40 -2.03 12.61
CA SER A 227 -7.35 -2.65 13.40
C SER A 227 -7.24 -4.14 13.08
N SER A 228 -6.02 -4.67 13.06
CA SER A 228 -5.73 -6.09 12.85
C SER A 228 -4.72 -6.56 13.89
N ARG A 229 -5.18 -7.36 14.84
CA ARG A 229 -4.39 -7.88 15.97
C ARG A 229 -4.73 -9.34 16.23
N ASN A 230 -3.71 -10.19 16.37
CA ASN A 230 -3.87 -11.63 16.67
C ASN A 230 -4.88 -12.32 15.74
N SER A 231 -4.74 -12.11 14.42
CA SER A 231 -5.65 -12.60 13.38
C SER A 231 -7.09 -12.05 13.40
N ASN A 232 -7.48 -11.23 14.38
CA ASN A 232 -8.78 -10.56 14.35
C ASN A 232 -8.67 -9.24 13.59
N ILE A 233 -9.67 -8.94 12.76
CA ILE A 233 -9.78 -7.65 12.06
C ILE A 233 -11.07 -6.98 12.52
N ILE A 234 -10.98 -5.71 12.91
CA ILE A 234 -12.12 -4.87 13.25
C ILE A 234 -12.11 -3.69 12.29
N VAL A 235 -13.26 -3.43 11.67
CA VAL A 235 -13.51 -2.31 10.77
C VAL A 235 -14.64 -1.49 11.39
N GLU A 236 -14.36 -0.25 11.75
CA GLU A 236 -15.33 0.62 12.43
C GLU A 236 -15.87 1.68 11.47
N LYS A 237 -17.19 1.91 11.54
CA LYS A 237 -17.91 2.92 10.77
C LYS A 237 -17.61 2.83 9.27
N PHE A 238 -17.79 1.64 8.71
CA PHE A 238 -17.68 1.42 7.28
C PHE A 238 -18.83 2.12 6.54
N GLN A 239 -18.50 2.74 5.42
CA GLN A 239 -19.45 3.35 4.51
C GLN A 239 -19.07 3.05 3.06
N MET A 240 -20.04 2.64 2.25
CA MET A 240 -20.00 2.73 0.81
C MET A 240 -20.99 3.80 0.40
N ILE A 241 -20.57 4.73 -0.45
CA ILE A 241 -21.37 5.87 -0.87
C ILE A 241 -21.40 6.01 -2.39
N ALA A 242 -22.56 6.32 -2.93
CA ALA A 242 -22.74 6.80 -4.27
C ALA A 242 -22.14 8.21 -4.41
N LEU A 243 -21.33 8.41 -5.44
CA LEU A 243 -20.74 9.71 -5.79
C LEU A 243 -21.61 10.51 -6.77
N GLY A 244 -22.68 9.92 -7.28
CA GLY A 244 -23.57 10.52 -8.27
C GLY A 244 -24.78 9.65 -8.56
N LYS A 245 -25.40 9.85 -9.73
CA LYS A 245 -26.50 9.04 -10.23
C LYS A 245 -26.01 8.12 -11.36
N SER A 246 -26.69 7.01 -11.56
CA SER A 246 -26.43 6.13 -12.71
C SER A 246 -27.73 5.78 -13.40
N ALA A 247 -27.76 5.94 -14.72
CA ALA A 247 -28.86 5.45 -15.53
C ALA A 247 -28.79 3.94 -15.73
N HIS A 248 -27.60 3.33 -15.64
CA HIS A 248 -27.37 1.96 -16.14
C HIS A 248 -26.90 0.96 -15.10
N LYS A 249 -26.52 1.39 -13.90
CA LYS A 249 -26.04 0.52 -12.83
C LYS A 249 -26.73 0.86 -11.52
N ASP A 250 -27.12 -0.16 -10.78
CA ASP A 250 -27.59 0.05 -9.41
C ASP A 250 -26.42 0.61 -8.58
N LEU A 251 -26.71 1.59 -7.74
CA LEU A 251 -25.75 2.16 -6.80
C LEU A 251 -26.11 1.74 -5.39
N PHE A 252 -25.11 1.68 -4.51
CA PHE A 252 -25.30 1.23 -3.15
C PHE A 252 -24.80 2.31 -2.19
N ASN A 253 -25.64 2.66 -1.22
CA ASN A 253 -25.22 3.33 -0.01
C ASN A 253 -25.29 2.31 1.12
N VAL A 254 -24.16 1.92 1.68
CA VAL A 254 -24.10 0.97 2.80
C VAL A 254 -23.40 1.64 3.95
N THR A 255 -23.96 1.59 5.15
CA THR A 255 -23.25 1.97 6.37
C THR A 255 -23.34 0.83 7.38
N THR A 256 -22.34 0.68 8.24
CA THR A 256 -22.36 -0.27 9.36
C THR A 256 -21.45 0.23 10.46
N ASP A 257 -21.82 -0.02 11.71
CA ASP A 257 -21.04 0.47 12.85
C ASP A 257 -19.74 -0.32 13.03
N GLU A 258 -19.79 -1.63 12.80
CA GLU A 258 -18.67 -2.53 13.02
C GLU A 258 -18.78 -3.76 12.10
N ILE A 259 -17.66 -4.09 11.46
CA ILE A 259 -17.44 -5.41 10.86
C ILE A 259 -16.28 -6.06 11.61
N LYS A 260 -16.49 -7.27 12.12
CA LYS A 260 -15.48 -8.04 12.83
C LYS A 260 -15.22 -9.35 12.11
N ILE A 261 -13.98 -9.58 11.71
CA ILE A 261 -13.50 -10.87 11.18
C ILE A 261 -12.69 -11.55 12.28
N ILE A 262 -13.10 -12.75 12.65
CA ILE A 262 -12.55 -13.49 13.80
C ILE A 262 -11.59 -14.57 13.30
N ASN A 263 -10.39 -14.59 13.86
CA ASN A 263 -9.34 -15.59 13.55
C ASN A 263 -9.07 -15.74 12.03
N ASN A 264 -8.84 -14.62 11.35
CA ASN A 264 -8.49 -14.59 9.94
C ASN A 264 -7.16 -15.32 9.67
N LYS A 265 -7.26 -16.34 8.82
CA LYS A 265 -6.17 -17.17 8.30
C LYS A 265 -6.07 -17.09 6.77
N THR A 266 -6.77 -16.11 6.17
CA THR A 266 -6.77 -15.89 4.73
C THR A 266 -5.37 -15.68 4.20
N LYS A 267 -5.00 -16.42 3.16
CA LYS A 267 -3.67 -16.36 2.54
C LYS A 267 -3.72 -16.77 1.08
N TYR A 268 -2.69 -16.40 0.33
CA TYR A 268 -2.44 -16.98 -0.99
C TYR A 268 -1.76 -18.35 -0.83
N ILE A 269 -2.20 -19.34 -1.61
CA ILE A 269 -1.51 -20.62 -1.78
C ILE A 269 -1.22 -20.76 -3.28
N GLY A 270 0.04 -20.56 -3.66
CA GLY A 270 0.40 -20.36 -5.06
C GLY A 270 -0.35 -19.14 -5.62
N GLN A 271 -1.15 -19.34 -6.68
CA GLN A 271 -1.92 -18.26 -7.32
C GLN A 271 -3.35 -18.09 -6.77
N LYS A 272 -3.83 -19.03 -5.94
CA LYS A 272 -5.23 -19.05 -5.47
C LYS A 272 -5.34 -18.34 -4.12
N LEU A 273 -6.36 -17.49 -3.99
CA LEU A 273 -6.72 -16.91 -2.71
C LEU A 273 -7.50 -17.95 -1.89
N ASN A 274 -7.03 -18.26 -0.70
CA ASN A 274 -7.73 -19.13 0.24
C ASN A 274 -8.28 -18.28 1.38
N ILE A 275 -9.60 -18.12 1.42
CA ILE A 275 -10.31 -17.34 2.43
C ILE A 275 -10.64 -18.27 3.60
N GLN A 276 -10.15 -17.94 4.78
CA GLN A 276 -10.42 -18.72 5.98
C GLN A 276 -10.52 -17.82 7.21
N PHE A 277 -11.63 -17.93 7.93
CA PHE A 277 -11.84 -17.27 9.22
C PHE A 277 -12.94 -17.98 10.01
N ASP A 278 -12.91 -17.83 11.33
CA ASP A 278 -13.86 -18.51 12.23
C ASP A 278 -15.22 -17.80 12.24
N GLY A 279 -15.25 -16.48 12.03
CA GLY A 279 -16.51 -15.72 12.03
C GLY A 279 -16.41 -14.38 11.35
N LEU A 280 -17.54 -13.94 10.79
CA LEU A 280 -17.78 -12.59 10.30
C LEU A 280 -19.01 -12.02 10.99
N GLU A 281 -18.85 -10.95 11.76
CA GLU A 281 -19.94 -10.22 12.39
C GLU A 281 -20.11 -8.86 11.74
N VAL A 282 -21.34 -8.48 11.43
CA VAL A 282 -21.69 -7.16 10.89
C VAL A 282 -22.79 -6.56 11.77
N LYS A 283 -22.49 -5.45 12.43
CA LYS A 283 -23.43 -4.77 13.34
C LYS A 283 -24.10 -3.59 12.64
N THR A 284 -25.42 -3.53 12.79
CA THR A 284 -26.27 -2.41 12.34
C THR A 284 -26.07 -2.01 10.87
N PRO A 285 -25.96 -2.94 9.90
CA PRO A 285 -25.84 -2.52 8.51
C PRO A 285 -27.12 -1.85 8.02
N ASP A 286 -27.02 -0.67 7.41
CA ASP A 286 -28.08 -0.01 6.65
C ASP A 286 -27.69 -0.03 5.17
N ILE A 287 -28.41 -0.85 4.39
CA ILE A 287 -28.13 -1.10 2.98
C ILE A 287 -29.21 -0.42 2.14
N LYS A 288 -28.84 0.59 1.36
CA LYS A 288 -29.74 1.28 0.44
C LYS A 288 -29.33 1.03 -1.00
N VAL A 289 -30.20 0.37 -1.74
CA VAL A 289 -30.05 0.12 -3.17
C VAL A 289 -30.75 1.25 -3.94
N ILE A 290 -30.01 1.97 -4.77
CA ILE A 290 -30.52 3.00 -5.68
C ILE A 290 -30.56 2.39 -7.07
N SER A 291 -31.77 2.08 -7.53
CA SER A 291 -31.96 1.36 -8.79
C SER A 291 -31.66 2.23 -9.99
N ALA A 292 -30.98 1.65 -10.98
CA ALA A 292 -30.79 2.25 -12.29
C ALA A 292 -32.14 2.48 -12.99
N THR A 293 -32.23 3.56 -13.78
CA THR A 293 -33.44 3.93 -14.52
C THR A 293 -33.58 3.20 -15.86
N GLN A 294 -32.45 2.75 -16.43
CA GLN A 294 -32.35 2.03 -17.70
C GLN A 294 -31.34 0.88 -17.53
N LYS A 295 -31.79 -0.22 -16.93
CA LYS A 295 -30.97 -1.43 -16.78
C LYS A 295 -30.58 -1.94 -18.17
N SER A 296 -29.30 -1.91 -18.49
CA SER A 296 -28.80 -2.52 -19.72
C SER A 296 -28.92 -4.05 -19.60
N LYS A 297 -29.28 -4.71 -20.71
CA LYS A 297 -29.23 -6.18 -20.76
C LYS A 297 -27.79 -6.61 -20.46
N PRO A 298 -27.57 -7.59 -19.55
CA PRO A 298 -26.23 -8.05 -19.23
C PRO A 298 -25.56 -8.55 -20.52
N LYS A 299 -24.43 -7.94 -20.90
CA LYS A 299 -23.58 -8.49 -21.97
C LYS A 299 -23.11 -9.87 -21.49
N LYS A 300 -23.41 -10.92 -22.26
CA LYS A 300 -22.85 -12.27 -22.08
C LYS A 300 -21.34 -12.26 -22.37
N GLY A 301 -20.56 -11.63 -21.51
CA GLY A 301 -19.11 -11.82 -21.47
C GLY A 301 -18.81 -13.06 -20.62
N LYS A 302 -17.82 -13.87 -21.04
CA LYS A 302 -17.20 -14.88 -20.17
C LYS A 302 -16.54 -14.14 -19.00
N SER A 303 -17.29 -13.88 -17.93
CA SER A 303 -16.69 -13.48 -16.66
C SER A 303 -16.03 -14.72 -16.09
N GLU A 304 -14.71 -14.81 -16.18
CA GLU A 304 -13.96 -15.84 -15.44
C GLU A 304 -14.28 -15.66 -13.96
N THR A 305 -14.83 -16.71 -13.35
CA THR A 305 -15.09 -16.71 -11.92
C THR A 305 -13.73 -16.71 -11.23
N PRO A 306 -13.41 -15.71 -10.38
CA PRO A 306 -12.13 -15.70 -9.70
C PRO A 306 -11.98 -16.99 -8.90
N GLU A 307 -10.84 -17.66 -9.06
CA GLU A 307 -10.60 -18.94 -8.42
C GLU A 307 -10.21 -18.73 -6.96
N PHE A 308 -11.10 -19.07 -6.03
CA PHE A 308 -10.83 -19.03 -4.60
C PHE A 308 -11.53 -20.18 -3.87
N ASN A 309 -10.94 -20.60 -2.76
CA ASN A 309 -11.59 -21.48 -1.79
C ASN A 309 -12.00 -20.63 -0.59
N ALA A 310 -13.16 -20.89 -0.01
CA ALA A 310 -13.60 -20.20 1.20
C ALA A 310 -14.09 -21.18 2.27
N LYS A 311 -13.59 -21.02 3.49
CA LYS A 311 -14.07 -21.72 4.69
C LYS A 311 -14.34 -20.70 5.79
N LEU A 312 -15.61 -20.43 6.03
CA LEU A 312 -16.07 -19.47 7.03
C LEU A 312 -16.83 -20.23 8.11
N GLY A 313 -16.46 -20.05 9.38
CA GLY A 313 -17.16 -20.71 10.49
C GLY A 313 -18.59 -20.19 10.64
N PHE A 314 -18.79 -18.87 10.73
CA PHE A 314 -20.13 -18.27 10.70
C PHE A 314 -20.16 -16.88 10.07
N ILE A 315 -21.35 -16.46 9.65
CA ILE A 315 -21.70 -15.06 9.35
C ILE A 315 -22.87 -14.67 10.25
N LYS A 316 -22.71 -13.56 10.98
CA LYS A 316 -23.75 -12.97 11.82
C LYS A 316 -24.00 -11.53 11.40
N ILE A 317 -25.24 -11.19 11.11
CA ILE A 317 -25.69 -9.82 10.92
C ILE A 317 -26.66 -9.51 12.04
N SER A 318 -26.45 -8.37 12.71
CA SER A 318 -27.33 -7.94 13.80
C SER A 318 -27.92 -6.56 13.55
N ASN A 319 -29.22 -6.40 13.77
CA ASN A 319 -29.96 -5.14 13.59
C ASN A 319 -29.80 -4.52 12.19
N GLY A 320 -29.76 -5.35 11.15
CA GLY A 320 -29.66 -4.91 9.76
C GLY A 320 -30.94 -4.25 9.26
N LYS A 321 -30.81 -3.39 8.25
CA LYS A 321 -31.91 -2.80 7.49
C LYS A 321 -31.53 -2.79 6.02
N ILE A 322 -32.52 -2.99 5.15
CA ILE A 322 -32.31 -2.87 3.70
C ILE A 322 -33.48 -2.15 3.07
N SER A 323 -33.19 -1.21 2.18
CA SER A 323 -34.20 -0.57 1.35
C SER A 323 -33.74 -0.44 -0.09
N GLN A 324 -34.72 -0.37 -0.98
CA GLN A 324 -34.52 -0.15 -2.40
C GLN A 324 -35.37 1.03 -2.84
N SER A 325 -34.75 1.95 -3.56
CA SER A 325 -35.43 3.08 -4.21
C SER A 325 -35.25 3.01 -5.72
N SER A 326 -36.22 3.55 -6.45
CA SER A 326 -36.16 3.76 -7.90
C SER A 326 -36.84 5.09 -8.22
N LEU A 327 -36.17 5.93 -9.02
CA LEU A 327 -36.65 7.28 -9.36
C LEU A 327 -37.02 8.13 -8.11
N GLY A 328 -36.26 7.96 -7.03
CA GLY A 328 -36.48 8.67 -5.77
C GLY A 328 -37.66 8.16 -4.93
N LYS A 329 -38.39 7.13 -5.41
CA LYS A 329 -39.48 6.49 -4.65
C LYS A 329 -39.02 5.17 -4.05
N GLU A 330 -39.36 4.94 -2.79
CA GLU A 330 -39.13 3.65 -2.14
C GLU A 330 -39.97 2.56 -2.85
N LYS A 331 -39.36 1.40 -3.06
CA LYS A 331 -39.97 0.22 -3.69
C LYS A 331 -40.06 -0.96 -2.73
N LEU A 332 -39.05 -1.08 -1.88
CA LEU A 332 -38.95 -2.14 -0.88
C LEU A 332 -38.22 -1.56 0.32
N ALA A 333 -38.70 -1.90 1.51
CA ALA A 333 -37.95 -1.73 2.74
C ALA A 333 -38.21 -2.95 3.62
N VAL A 334 -37.12 -3.54 4.11
CA VAL A 334 -37.16 -4.50 5.21
C VAL A 334 -36.68 -3.74 6.43
N GLY A 335 -37.47 -3.83 7.50
CA GLY A 335 -37.14 -3.27 8.81
C GLY A 335 -35.93 -3.96 9.45
N LYS A 336 -35.88 -3.98 10.78
CA LYS A 336 -34.79 -4.66 11.48
C LYS A 336 -34.79 -6.16 11.17
N PHE A 337 -33.64 -6.69 10.78
CA PHE A 337 -33.43 -8.12 10.60
C PHE A 337 -32.12 -8.58 11.24
N ASP A 338 -32.10 -9.84 11.64
CA ASP A 338 -30.91 -10.54 12.13
C ASP A 338 -30.68 -11.77 11.25
N ILE A 339 -29.42 -12.07 10.93
CA ILE A 339 -29.04 -13.25 10.14
C ILE A 339 -27.96 -14.00 10.90
N GLN A 340 -28.07 -15.32 10.96
CA GLN A 340 -26.99 -16.20 11.37
C GLN A 340 -26.88 -17.37 10.41
N LEU A 341 -25.72 -17.51 9.79
CA LEU A 341 -25.36 -18.61 8.90
C LEU A 341 -24.12 -19.28 9.49
N ASN A 342 -24.13 -20.61 9.56
CA ASN A 342 -23.00 -21.38 10.10
C ASN A 342 -22.44 -22.30 8.99
N ASN A 343 -21.16 -22.64 9.11
CA ASN A 343 -20.44 -23.60 8.27
C ASN A 343 -20.51 -23.28 6.77
N ILE A 344 -20.16 -22.05 6.39
CA ILE A 344 -20.16 -21.66 4.98
C ILE A 344 -18.85 -22.16 4.36
N VAL A 345 -18.98 -23.14 3.48
CA VAL A 345 -17.89 -23.66 2.67
C VAL A 345 -18.20 -23.37 1.22
N SER A 346 -17.19 -22.89 0.51
CA SER A 346 -17.25 -22.70 -0.93
C SER A 346 -16.05 -23.36 -1.58
N ASN A 347 -16.35 -24.23 -2.55
CA ASN A 347 -15.40 -24.70 -3.54
C ASN A 347 -15.82 -24.21 -4.95
N ASN A 348 -14.88 -24.26 -5.90
CA ASN A 348 -15.13 -23.79 -7.26
C ASN A 348 -16.32 -24.47 -7.95
N GLU A 349 -16.66 -25.72 -7.61
CA GLU A 349 -17.80 -26.42 -8.20
C GLU A 349 -19.15 -25.89 -7.69
N GLN A 350 -19.25 -25.61 -6.39
CA GLN A 350 -20.45 -25.04 -5.78
C GLN A 350 -20.70 -23.59 -6.23
N LEU A 351 -19.64 -22.76 -6.34
CA LEU A 351 -19.77 -21.40 -6.87
C LEU A 351 -20.17 -21.39 -8.35
N LYS A 352 -19.62 -22.28 -9.18
CA LYS A 352 -20.04 -22.40 -10.58
C LYS A 352 -21.53 -22.73 -10.68
N LYS A 353 -22.04 -23.64 -9.84
CA LYS A 353 -23.48 -23.96 -9.78
C LYS A 353 -24.33 -22.77 -9.33
N ILE A 354 -23.92 -22.03 -8.30
CA ILE A 354 -24.67 -20.85 -7.79
C ILE A 354 -24.67 -19.71 -8.82
N CYS A 355 -23.54 -19.44 -9.48
CA CYS A 355 -23.48 -18.43 -10.53
C CYS A 355 -24.32 -18.81 -11.77
N GLN A 356 -24.39 -20.11 -12.09
CA GLN A 356 -25.27 -20.62 -13.15
C GLN A 356 -26.76 -20.54 -12.79
N SER A 357 -27.13 -20.78 -11.52
CA SER A 357 -28.53 -20.68 -11.08
C SER A 357 -29.02 -19.23 -10.99
N ILE A 358 -28.16 -18.28 -10.60
CA ILE A 358 -28.53 -16.85 -10.58
C ILE A 358 -28.71 -16.30 -12.01
N SER A 359 -27.99 -16.84 -13.01
CA SER A 359 -28.21 -16.47 -14.42
C SER A 359 -29.47 -17.06 -15.05
N GLN A 360 -30.21 -17.91 -14.34
CA GLN A 360 -31.50 -18.46 -14.78
C GLN A 360 -32.69 -17.76 -14.12
N VAL A 361 -32.46 -16.94 -13.08
CA VAL A 361 -33.49 -16.24 -12.29
C VAL A 361 -33.50 -14.72 -12.57
N ILE A 362 -32.65 -14.24 -13.49
CA ILE A 362 -32.63 -12.87 -14.06
C ILE A 362 -32.70 -13.02 -15.57
#